data_AF-A0A0U5GKT9-F1
#
_entry.id   AF-A0A0U5GKT9-F1
#
_cell.length_a   1.000
_cell.length_b   1.000
_cell.length_c   1.000
_cell.angle_alpha   90.00
_cell.angle_beta   90.00
_cell.angle_gamma   90.00
#
_symmetry.space_group_name_H-M   'P 1'
#
loop_
_entity.id
_entity.type
_entity.pdbx_description
1 polymer ?
#
loop_
_entity_poly.entity_id
_entity_poly.type
_entity_poly.pdbx_seq_one_letter_code
_entity_poly.pdbx_strand_id
1 'polypeptide(L)'
;MKDALLRDKWAREEGIICFEMEAAGLMDSFPCLVIRGVCDYADSHKNKVWQPYAAATAACYAKELLHVISGQGVMSMDPVKQIQKSLNEMRDFVKDTSAVVQTLSNNNRQREVFDKLPYEKGSSFDSSDAEHDSRCHPKTRIKLLHQIMDWAEDPSSECIFWLNGMAGTGKSTISRTIAHCFKEKNQLGASFFFKRGEGGRDTAKKFFTTICKQLLVHIPALFRPVELAINANPLISDKAMKEQFTKLLLEPLLSLDQKEPATIVIVIDALDECGISEYLSQAVRNCQFVLSSNKVTIIDA
;
A
#
# COMPACT_ATOMS: atom_id res chain seq x y z
N MET A 1 35.38 39.63 -13.67
CA MET A 1 36.78 39.80 -14.05
C MET A 1 37.46 40.70 -13.03
N LYS A 2 38.66 40.35 -12.55
CA LYS A 2 39.44 41.13 -11.57
C LYS A 2 40.89 41.37 -12.05
N ASP A 3 41.10 41.29 -13.35
CA ASP A 3 42.43 41.31 -13.98
C ASP A 3 42.39 42.26 -15.17
N ALA A 4 43.04 43.41 -15.02
CA ALA A 4 43.08 44.45 -16.03
C ALA A 4 43.83 44.00 -17.30
N LEU A 5 44.87 43.17 -17.18
CA LEU A 5 45.66 42.72 -18.32
C LEU A 5 44.85 41.74 -19.17
N LEU A 6 44.12 40.83 -18.52
CA LEU A 6 43.22 39.91 -19.21
C LEU A 6 42.05 40.65 -19.88
N ARG A 7 41.47 41.63 -19.17
CA ARG A 7 40.43 42.52 -19.68
C ARG A 7 40.87 43.22 -20.96
N ASP A 8 42.04 43.87 -20.94
CA ASP A 8 42.58 44.62 -22.08
C ASP A 8 42.95 43.70 -23.25
N LYS A 9 43.43 42.48 -22.96
CA LYS A 9 43.69 41.47 -23.98
C LYS A 9 42.41 41.11 -24.72
N TRP A 10 41.37 40.69 -23.99
CA TRP A 10 40.09 40.28 -24.59
C TRP A 10 39.34 41.44 -25.25
N ALA A 11 39.42 42.65 -24.70
CA ALA A 11 38.86 43.85 -25.33
C ALA A 11 39.46 44.09 -26.73
N ARG A 12 40.77 43.87 -26.90
CA ARG A 12 41.45 44.02 -28.20
C ARG A 12 41.18 42.85 -29.16
N GLU A 13 41.23 41.62 -28.65
CA GLU A 13 41.10 40.42 -29.48
C GLU A 13 39.67 40.21 -29.99
N GLU A 14 38.67 40.45 -29.12
CA GLU A 14 37.27 40.13 -29.39
C GLU A 14 36.40 41.38 -29.59
N GLY A 15 36.99 42.57 -29.57
CA GLY A 15 36.25 43.84 -29.68
C GLY A 15 35.30 44.10 -28.50
N ILE A 16 35.56 43.51 -27.32
CA ILE A 16 34.68 43.60 -26.15
C ILE A 16 34.76 45.01 -25.54
N ILE A 17 33.59 45.66 -25.44
CA ILE A 17 33.46 47.01 -24.88
C ILE A 17 33.00 47.01 -23.41
N CYS A 18 32.49 45.88 -22.89
CA CYS A 18 31.98 45.77 -21.52
C CYS A 18 32.00 44.33 -21.03
N PHE A 19 32.20 44.13 -19.72
CA PHE A 19 32.13 42.84 -19.06
C PHE A 19 30.95 42.81 -18.08
N GLU A 20 29.88 42.15 -18.46
CA GLU A 20 28.69 41.94 -17.63
C GLU A 20 28.89 40.72 -16.72
N MET A 21 28.51 40.84 -15.45
CA MET A 21 28.69 39.78 -14.46
C MET A 21 27.41 39.39 -13.73
N GLU A 22 26.36 40.22 -13.79
CA GLU A 22 25.15 40.09 -12.99
C GLU A 22 23.98 39.56 -13.81
N ALA A 23 23.96 39.79 -15.13
CA ALA A 23 22.92 39.30 -16.06
C ALA A 23 23.35 38.07 -16.88
N ALA A 24 24.54 37.52 -16.61
CA ALA A 24 25.04 36.33 -17.29
C ALA A 24 24.06 35.15 -17.13
N GLY A 25 23.74 34.47 -18.24
CA GLY A 25 22.82 33.32 -18.28
C GLY A 25 21.33 33.66 -18.49
N LEU A 26 20.88 34.90 -18.23
CA LEU A 26 19.49 35.27 -18.49
C LEU A 26 19.21 35.39 -20.00
N MET A 27 20.15 36.00 -20.73
CA MET A 27 20.03 36.26 -22.17
C MET A 27 20.07 34.99 -23.04
N ASP A 28 20.59 33.88 -22.50
CA ASP A 28 20.70 32.61 -23.24
C ASP A 28 19.37 31.83 -23.28
N SER A 29 18.49 32.08 -22.30
CA SER A 29 17.28 31.27 -22.09
C SER A 29 15.99 32.10 -22.08
N PHE A 30 16.09 33.43 -22.00
CA PHE A 30 14.95 34.32 -21.88
C PHE A 30 15.10 35.50 -22.85
N PRO A 31 14.07 35.82 -23.66
CA PRO A 31 14.12 36.95 -24.60
C PRO A 31 14.03 38.27 -23.83
N CYS A 32 15.18 38.75 -23.33
CA CYS A 32 15.30 40.01 -22.63
C CYS A 32 16.35 40.93 -23.23
N LEU A 33 16.15 42.22 -23.02
CA LEU A 33 17.16 43.25 -23.18
C LEU A 33 17.71 43.63 -21.81
N VAL A 34 19.04 43.70 -21.69
CA VAL A 34 19.73 44.11 -20.46
C VAL A 34 20.17 45.56 -20.61
N ILE A 35 19.77 46.42 -19.67
CA ILE A 35 20.18 47.83 -19.60
C ILE A 35 20.99 48.03 -18.31
N ARG A 36 22.23 48.49 -18.44
CA ARG A 36 23.19 48.58 -17.34
C ARG A 36 23.97 49.89 -17.38
N GLY A 37 24.32 50.37 -16.20
CA GLY A 37 25.24 51.48 -16.01
C GLY A 37 26.62 50.94 -15.69
N VAL A 38 27.66 51.53 -16.27
CA VAL A 38 29.06 51.14 -16.03
C VAL A 38 29.64 52.02 -14.93
N CYS A 39 30.12 51.43 -13.84
CA CYS A 39 30.75 52.15 -12.73
C CYS A 39 32.11 51.59 -12.28
N ASP A 40 32.54 50.45 -12.86
CA ASP A 40 33.80 49.78 -12.54
C ASP A 40 34.56 49.42 -13.83
N TYR A 41 35.88 49.27 -13.73
CA TYR A 41 36.77 48.99 -14.87
C TYR A 41 37.05 47.50 -15.08
N ALA A 42 36.30 46.60 -14.44
CA ALA A 42 36.50 45.15 -14.52
C ALA A 42 37.92 44.68 -14.13
N ASP A 43 38.56 45.40 -13.22
CA ASP A 43 39.86 45.09 -12.62
C ASP A 43 39.70 44.70 -11.13
N SER A 44 40.81 44.64 -10.39
CA SER A 44 40.80 44.29 -8.97
C SER A 44 40.22 45.38 -8.06
N HIS A 45 40.06 46.60 -8.56
CA HIS A 45 39.59 47.75 -7.79
C HIS A 45 38.09 47.97 -8.03
N LYS A 46 37.34 48.23 -6.96
CA LYS A 46 35.92 48.61 -7.06
C LYS A 46 35.69 49.97 -6.43
N ASN A 47 34.95 50.84 -7.11
CA ASN A 47 34.62 52.16 -6.59
C ASN A 47 33.09 52.35 -6.53
N LYS A 48 32.56 52.41 -5.29
CA LYS A 48 31.11 52.53 -5.06
C LYS A 48 30.58 53.95 -5.25
N VAL A 49 31.44 54.97 -5.31
CA VAL A 49 31.01 56.38 -5.39
C VAL A 49 30.18 56.66 -6.65
N TRP A 50 30.50 56.00 -7.77
CA TRP A 50 29.84 56.21 -9.05
C TRP A 50 28.60 55.33 -9.27
N GLN A 51 28.33 54.37 -8.38
CA GLN A 51 27.18 53.46 -8.52
C GLN A 51 25.84 54.20 -8.62
N PRO A 52 25.54 55.23 -7.79
CA PRO A 52 24.28 55.97 -7.90
C PRO A 52 24.12 56.67 -9.26
N TYR A 53 25.21 57.24 -9.78
CA TYR A 53 25.19 57.93 -11.08
C TYR A 53 25.01 56.96 -12.24
N ALA A 54 25.74 55.85 -12.24
CA ALA A 54 25.62 54.80 -13.25
C ALA A 54 24.21 54.18 -13.24
N ALA A 55 23.65 53.92 -12.05
CA ALA A 55 22.28 53.42 -11.90
C ALA A 55 21.24 54.42 -12.41
N ALA A 56 21.37 55.72 -12.06
CA ALA A 56 20.49 56.77 -12.55
C ALA A 56 20.54 56.90 -14.08
N THR A 57 21.73 56.80 -14.66
CA THR A 57 21.93 56.85 -16.13
C THR A 57 21.25 55.67 -16.82
N ALA A 58 21.43 54.46 -16.30
CA ALA A 58 20.79 53.26 -16.83
C ALA A 58 19.25 53.34 -16.73
N ALA A 59 18.73 53.84 -15.60
CA ALA A 59 17.30 54.02 -15.39
C ALA A 59 16.70 55.08 -16.34
N CYS A 60 17.37 56.22 -16.53
CA CYS A 60 16.97 57.23 -17.51
C CYS A 60 16.95 56.64 -18.93
N TYR A 61 18.01 55.92 -19.32
CA TYR A 61 18.05 55.28 -20.63
C TYR A 61 16.93 54.25 -20.81
N ALA A 62 16.67 53.42 -19.80
CA ALA A 62 15.57 52.45 -19.83
C ALA A 62 14.21 53.14 -20.03
N LYS A 63 13.97 54.25 -19.33
CA LYS A 63 12.74 55.03 -19.49
C LYS A 63 12.59 55.56 -20.92
N GLU A 64 13.63 56.21 -21.46
CA GLU A 64 13.59 56.75 -22.83
C GLU A 64 13.44 55.64 -23.87
N LEU A 65 14.12 54.51 -23.68
CA LEU A 65 13.98 53.36 -24.58
C LEU A 65 12.54 52.83 -24.59
N LEU A 66 11.89 52.73 -23.42
CA LEU A 66 10.48 52.31 -23.32
C LEU A 66 9.51 53.32 -23.97
N HIS A 67 9.91 54.58 -24.13
CA HIS A 67 9.13 55.56 -24.91
C HIS A 67 9.25 55.37 -26.43
N VAL A 68 10.34 54.77 -26.91
CA VAL A 68 10.59 54.53 -28.35
C VAL A 68 10.08 53.16 -28.79
N ILE A 69 10.17 52.14 -27.92
CA ILE A 69 9.71 50.79 -28.24
C ILE A 69 8.18 50.71 -28.12
N SER A 70 7.51 50.38 -29.22
CA SER A 70 6.06 50.11 -29.21
C SER A 70 5.76 48.85 -28.39
N GLY A 71 4.85 48.97 -27.42
CA GLY A 71 4.36 47.83 -26.63
C GLY A 71 3.53 46.81 -27.41
N GLN A 72 3.26 47.01 -28.70
CA GLN A 72 2.42 46.10 -29.50
C GLN A 72 2.92 44.66 -29.51
N GLY A 73 4.24 44.43 -29.54
CA GLY A 73 4.82 43.09 -29.47
C GLY A 73 4.63 42.40 -28.12
N VAL A 74 4.51 43.17 -27.03
CA VAL A 74 4.24 42.66 -25.67
C VAL A 74 2.80 42.17 -25.55
N MET A 75 1.86 42.80 -26.26
CA MET A 75 0.45 42.41 -26.28
C MET A 75 0.22 41.07 -27.01
N SER A 76 1.15 40.68 -27.88
CA SER A 76 1.15 39.38 -28.59
C SER A 76 1.94 38.28 -27.89
N MET A 77 2.66 38.58 -26.80
CA MET A 77 3.37 37.56 -26.03
C MET A 77 2.41 36.88 -25.04
N ASP A 78 2.52 35.55 -24.95
CA ASP A 78 1.79 34.80 -23.94
C ASP A 78 2.23 35.25 -22.54
N PRO A 79 1.31 35.70 -21.67
CA PRO A 79 1.66 36.04 -20.31
C PRO A 79 2.32 34.86 -19.62
N VAL A 80 3.34 35.10 -18.80
CA VAL A 80 3.97 34.06 -17.94
C VAL A 80 2.91 33.28 -17.12
N LYS A 81 1.77 33.92 -16.81
CA LYS A 81 0.61 33.28 -16.19
C LYS A 81 0.02 32.11 -17.01
N GLN A 82 0.04 32.18 -18.34
CA GLN A 82 -0.40 31.08 -19.21
C GLN A 82 0.59 29.91 -19.16
N ILE A 83 1.90 30.17 -19.21
CA ILE A 83 2.92 29.12 -19.01
C ILE A 83 2.74 28.46 -17.64
N GLN A 84 2.51 29.26 -16.59
CA GLN A 84 2.24 28.74 -15.24
C GLN A 84 0.95 27.90 -15.20
N LYS A 85 -0.09 28.30 -15.93
CA LYS A 85 -1.34 27.54 -16.03
C LYS A 85 -1.10 26.19 -16.71
N SER A 86 -0.41 26.18 -17.85
CA SER A 86 -0.06 24.95 -18.58
C SER A 86 0.82 24.01 -17.73
N LEU A 87 1.76 24.56 -16.96
CA LEU A 87 2.58 23.78 -16.03
C LEU A 87 1.77 23.16 -14.89
N ASN A 88 0.75 23.88 -14.38
CA ASN A 88 -0.15 23.33 -13.37
C ASN A 88 -1.05 22.25 -13.96
N GLU A 89 -1.64 22.47 -15.14
CA GLU A 89 -2.45 21.47 -15.85
C GLU A 89 -1.63 20.19 -16.13
N MET A 90 -0.38 20.33 -16.56
CA MET A 90 0.54 19.21 -16.76
C MET A 90 0.86 18.48 -15.45
N ARG A 91 1.11 19.21 -14.36
CA ARG A 91 1.34 18.62 -13.04
C ARG A 91 0.14 17.80 -12.57
N ASP A 92 -1.06 18.31 -12.77
CA ASP A 92 -2.28 17.62 -12.34
C ASP A 92 -2.51 16.37 -13.20
N PHE A 93 -2.32 16.45 -14.52
CA PHE A 93 -2.36 15.27 -15.40
C PHE A 93 -1.34 14.19 -15.01
N VAL A 94 -0.11 14.58 -14.64
CA VAL A 94 0.93 13.64 -14.18
C VAL A 94 0.53 12.99 -12.86
N LYS A 95 -0.07 13.73 -11.92
CA LYS A 95 -0.58 13.17 -10.66
C LYS A 95 -1.70 12.16 -10.91
N ASP A 96 -2.66 12.49 -11.77
CA ASP A 96 -3.78 11.61 -12.10
C ASP A 96 -3.28 10.32 -12.76
N THR A 97 -2.35 10.45 -13.71
CA THR A 97 -1.71 9.30 -14.37
C THR A 97 -0.97 8.42 -13.36
N SER A 98 -0.21 9.03 -12.42
CA SER A 98 0.49 8.30 -11.36
C SER A 98 -0.47 7.54 -10.44
N ALA A 99 -1.58 8.17 -10.05
CA ALA A 99 -2.61 7.51 -9.24
C ALA A 99 -3.19 6.28 -9.95
N VAL A 100 -3.55 6.41 -11.24
CA VAL A 100 -4.04 5.29 -12.05
C VAL A 100 -3.01 4.16 -12.15
N VAL A 101 -1.74 4.48 -12.42
CA VAL A 101 -0.65 3.50 -12.50
C VAL A 101 -0.45 2.77 -11.17
N GLN A 102 -0.51 3.49 -10.04
CA GLN A 102 -0.41 2.89 -8.71
C GLN A 102 -1.58 1.93 -8.43
N THR A 103 -2.80 2.31 -8.77
CA THR A 103 -3.97 1.44 -8.61
C THR A 103 -3.86 0.18 -9.46
N LEU A 104 -3.45 0.30 -10.74
CA LEU A 104 -3.24 -0.85 -11.62
C LEU A 104 -2.15 -1.78 -11.09
N SER A 105 -1.04 -1.21 -10.62
CA SER A 105 0.07 -1.97 -10.02
C SER A 105 -0.40 -2.75 -8.77
N ASN A 106 -1.14 -2.10 -7.87
CA ASN A 106 -1.67 -2.75 -6.68
C ASN A 106 -2.64 -3.89 -7.02
N ASN A 107 -3.54 -3.67 -7.99
CA ASN A 107 -4.48 -4.69 -8.43
C ASN A 107 -3.76 -5.91 -9.04
N ASN A 108 -2.72 -5.69 -9.84
CA ASN A 108 -1.92 -6.77 -10.41
C ASN A 108 -1.20 -7.57 -9.33
N ARG A 109 -0.59 -6.88 -8.34
CA ARG A 109 0.08 -7.53 -7.21
C ARG A 109 -0.87 -8.38 -6.37
N GLN A 110 -2.08 -7.87 -6.09
CA GLN A 110 -3.11 -8.64 -5.40
C GLN A 110 -3.50 -9.90 -6.18
N ARG A 111 -3.69 -9.80 -7.50
CA ARG A 111 -3.98 -10.96 -8.37
C ARG A 111 -2.87 -12.00 -8.29
N GLU A 112 -1.61 -11.60 -8.43
CA GLU A 112 -0.48 -12.52 -8.34
C GLU A 112 -0.41 -13.27 -7.00
N VAL A 113 -0.67 -12.57 -5.89
CA VAL A 113 -0.74 -13.20 -4.56
C VAL A 113 -1.87 -14.23 -4.51
N PHE A 114 -3.06 -13.87 -4.99
CA PHE A 114 -4.20 -14.77 -5.02
C PHE A 114 -3.97 -16.00 -5.91
N ASP A 115 -3.29 -15.85 -7.04
CA ASP A 115 -2.99 -16.95 -7.97
C ASP A 115 -1.96 -17.93 -7.39
N LYS A 116 -0.99 -17.43 -6.61
CA LYS A 116 0.05 -18.24 -5.95
C LYS A 116 -0.44 -18.95 -4.67
N LEU A 117 -1.65 -18.66 -4.21
CA LEU A 117 -2.29 -19.32 -3.07
C LEU A 117 -3.37 -20.31 -3.57
N PRO A 118 -3.06 -21.61 -3.64
CA PRO A 118 -4.04 -22.65 -3.95
C PRO A 118 -5.23 -22.60 -2.99
N TYR A 119 -6.43 -22.75 -3.53
CA TYR A 119 -7.68 -22.75 -2.77
C TYR A 119 -8.37 -24.09 -2.93
N GLU A 120 -8.84 -24.67 -1.82
CA GLU A 120 -9.62 -25.91 -1.86
C GLU A 120 -11.10 -25.61 -2.08
N LYS A 121 -11.63 -26.03 -3.24
CA LYS A 121 -13.04 -25.79 -3.58
C LYS A 121 -13.94 -26.61 -2.67
N GLY A 122 -15.10 -26.08 -2.33
CA GLY A 122 -16.02 -26.75 -1.41
C GLY A 122 -15.62 -26.68 0.08
N SER A 123 -14.42 -26.21 0.43
CA SER A 123 -13.97 -26.21 1.83
C SER A 123 -14.65 -25.17 2.70
N SER A 124 -15.10 -24.05 2.14
CA SER A 124 -15.82 -23.02 2.89
C SER A 124 -17.24 -23.46 3.26
N PHE A 125 -17.75 -22.98 4.39
CA PHE A 125 -19.08 -23.30 4.91
C PHE A 125 -20.23 -22.91 3.96
N ASP A 126 -19.99 -21.90 3.12
CA ASP A 126 -20.92 -21.29 2.17
C ASP A 126 -20.59 -21.65 0.71
N SER A 127 -19.82 -22.71 0.51
CA SER A 127 -19.58 -23.25 -0.83
C SER A 127 -20.88 -23.78 -1.47
N SER A 128 -20.93 -23.79 -2.80
CA SER A 128 -22.08 -24.32 -3.56
C SER A 128 -22.45 -25.74 -3.15
N ASP A 129 -21.43 -26.57 -2.89
CA ASP A 129 -21.59 -27.97 -2.52
C ASP A 129 -22.12 -28.13 -1.07
N ALA A 130 -22.11 -27.04 -0.30
CA ALA A 130 -22.65 -26.95 1.05
C ALA A 130 -24.03 -26.26 1.11
N GLU A 131 -24.62 -25.87 -0.03
CA GLU A 131 -25.93 -25.21 -0.09
C GLU A 131 -27.06 -26.05 0.56
N HIS A 132 -26.94 -27.37 0.48
CA HIS A 132 -27.87 -28.33 1.09
C HIS A 132 -27.40 -28.89 2.43
N ASP A 133 -26.23 -28.48 2.93
CA ASP A 133 -25.72 -28.97 4.20
C ASP A 133 -26.57 -28.41 5.36
N SER A 134 -27.01 -29.30 6.24
CA SER A 134 -27.89 -28.94 7.35
C SER A 134 -27.22 -27.99 8.34
N ARG A 135 -27.95 -26.92 8.72
CA ARG A 135 -27.69 -26.09 9.91
C ARG A 135 -28.55 -26.56 11.07
N CYS A 136 -28.25 -26.11 12.29
CA CYS A 136 -29.06 -26.40 13.45
C CYS A 136 -30.51 -25.97 13.18
N HIS A 137 -31.47 -26.85 13.48
CA HIS A 137 -32.88 -26.47 13.38
C HIS A 137 -33.15 -25.25 14.27
N PRO A 138 -34.04 -24.33 13.84
CA PRO A 138 -34.39 -23.18 14.66
C PRO A 138 -34.75 -23.59 16.09
N LYS A 139 -34.24 -22.83 17.06
CA LYS A 139 -34.46 -23.05 18.50
C LYS A 139 -33.87 -24.35 19.07
N THR A 140 -32.97 -25.03 18.36
CA THR A 140 -32.20 -26.17 18.90
C THR A 140 -30.79 -25.74 19.28
N ARG A 141 -30.17 -26.47 20.23
CA ARG A 141 -28.77 -26.23 20.70
C ARG A 141 -28.46 -24.79 21.16
N ILE A 142 -29.49 -23.97 21.42
CA ILE A 142 -29.36 -22.53 21.72
C ILE A 142 -28.34 -22.25 22.83
N LYS A 143 -28.39 -23.00 23.94
CA LYS A 143 -27.47 -22.80 25.07
C LYS A 143 -26.00 -22.95 24.66
N LEU A 144 -25.69 -23.95 23.84
CA LEU A 144 -24.35 -24.19 23.35
C LEU A 144 -23.92 -23.14 22.33
N LEU A 145 -24.83 -22.75 21.42
CA LEU A 145 -24.56 -21.70 20.43
C LEU A 145 -24.25 -20.36 21.12
N HIS A 146 -25.02 -19.98 22.14
CA HIS A 146 -24.76 -18.79 22.95
C HIS A 146 -23.44 -18.90 23.70
N GLN A 147 -23.15 -20.05 24.32
CA GLN A 147 -21.86 -20.26 25.00
C GLN A 147 -20.66 -20.04 24.06
N ILE A 148 -20.72 -20.54 22.83
CA ILE A 148 -19.66 -20.36 21.83
C ILE A 148 -19.56 -18.89 21.41
N MET A 149 -20.70 -18.22 21.23
CA MET A 149 -20.74 -16.80 20.87
C MET A 149 -20.14 -15.91 21.95
N ASP A 150 -20.58 -16.09 23.19
CA ASP A 150 -20.11 -15.33 24.35
C ASP A 150 -18.61 -15.57 24.55
N TRP A 151 -18.15 -16.81 24.40
CA TRP A 151 -16.74 -17.17 24.49
C TRP A 151 -15.88 -16.50 23.40
N ALA A 152 -16.36 -16.43 22.16
CA ALA A 152 -15.59 -15.82 21.07
C ALA A 152 -15.47 -14.28 21.19
N GLU A 153 -16.45 -13.64 21.84
CA GLU A 153 -16.47 -12.18 22.04
C GLU A 153 -15.74 -11.75 23.32
N ASP A 154 -15.50 -12.67 24.25
CA ASP A 154 -14.78 -12.43 25.49
C ASP A 154 -13.25 -12.34 25.27
N PRO A 155 -12.61 -11.18 25.51
CA PRO A 155 -11.17 -11.01 25.36
C PRO A 155 -10.33 -11.83 26.34
N SER A 156 -10.94 -12.30 27.45
CA SER A 156 -10.27 -13.11 28.46
C SER A 156 -10.37 -14.62 28.20
N SER A 157 -11.19 -15.01 27.23
CA SER A 157 -11.33 -16.39 26.81
C SER A 157 -10.11 -16.88 26.04
N GLU A 158 -9.88 -18.19 26.09
CA GLU A 158 -8.84 -18.87 25.30
C GLU A 158 -9.06 -18.60 23.80
N CYS A 159 -8.05 -18.80 22.95
CA CYS A 159 -8.20 -18.57 21.50
C CYS A 159 -8.80 -19.75 20.73
N ILE A 160 -8.92 -20.91 21.39
CA ILE A 160 -9.42 -22.14 20.76
C ILE A 160 -10.57 -22.71 21.58
N PHE A 161 -11.70 -22.94 20.91
CA PHE A 161 -12.84 -23.64 21.47
C PHE A 161 -12.94 -25.00 20.80
N TRP A 162 -12.74 -26.04 21.59
CA TRP A 162 -12.86 -27.42 21.15
C TRP A 162 -14.30 -27.89 21.34
N LEU A 163 -15.06 -27.99 20.25
CA LEU A 163 -16.39 -28.57 20.24
C LEU A 163 -16.30 -30.10 20.23
N ASN A 164 -16.07 -30.69 21.42
CA ASN A 164 -15.96 -32.13 21.56
C ASN A 164 -17.33 -32.81 21.72
N GLY A 165 -17.49 -33.98 21.11
CA GLY A 165 -18.70 -34.80 21.25
C GLY A 165 -18.64 -36.11 20.48
N MET A 166 -19.49 -37.07 20.84
CA MET A 166 -19.56 -38.37 20.16
C MET A 166 -19.82 -38.20 18.66
N ALA A 167 -19.34 -39.16 17.85
CA ALA A 167 -19.66 -39.21 16.43
C ALA A 167 -21.19 -39.20 16.22
N GLY A 168 -21.65 -38.49 15.20
CA GLY A 168 -23.09 -38.37 14.88
C GLY A 168 -23.91 -37.42 15.75
N THR A 169 -23.31 -36.67 16.70
CA THR A 169 -24.06 -35.74 17.57
C THR A 169 -24.41 -34.38 16.94
N GLY A 170 -23.99 -34.15 15.70
CA GLY A 170 -24.29 -32.93 14.93
C GLY A 170 -23.25 -31.81 15.09
N LYS A 171 -21.99 -32.14 15.37
CA LYS A 171 -20.89 -31.17 15.53
C LYS A 171 -20.70 -30.30 14.28
N SER A 172 -20.60 -30.92 13.10
CA SER A 172 -20.56 -30.21 11.82
C SER A 172 -21.76 -29.30 11.55
N THR A 173 -22.95 -29.71 12.00
CA THR A 173 -24.16 -28.89 11.93
C THR A 173 -24.05 -27.64 12.82
N ILE A 174 -23.45 -27.78 14.01
CA ILE A 174 -23.16 -26.66 14.93
C ILE A 174 -22.10 -25.75 14.32
N SER A 175 -20.97 -26.28 13.82
CA SER A 175 -19.90 -25.52 13.17
C SER A 175 -20.40 -24.65 12.02
N ARG A 176 -21.25 -25.20 11.14
CA ARG A 176 -21.88 -24.45 10.05
C ARG A 176 -22.78 -23.33 10.56
N THR A 177 -23.54 -23.62 11.62
CA THR A 177 -24.43 -22.62 12.23
C THR A 177 -23.61 -21.47 12.81
N ILE A 178 -22.51 -21.78 13.50
CA ILE A 178 -21.63 -20.77 14.08
C ILE A 178 -20.92 -19.96 12.98
N ALA A 179 -20.36 -20.61 11.95
CA ALA A 179 -19.75 -19.93 10.81
C ALA A 179 -20.73 -18.96 10.15
N HIS A 180 -21.98 -19.39 9.93
CA HIS A 180 -23.03 -18.53 9.40
C HIS A 180 -23.29 -17.32 10.30
N CYS A 181 -23.47 -17.52 11.61
CA CYS A 181 -23.74 -16.43 12.52
C CYS A 181 -22.57 -15.42 12.61
N PHE A 182 -21.31 -15.86 12.58
CA PHE A 182 -20.16 -14.94 12.54
C PHE A 182 -19.99 -14.26 11.19
N LYS A 183 -20.43 -14.88 10.08
CA LYS A 183 -20.48 -14.20 8.78
C LYS A 183 -21.49 -13.05 8.81
N GLU A 184 -22.68 -13.25 9.39
CA GLU A 184 -23.70 -12.19 9.53
C GLU A 184 -23.20 -11.02 10.40
N LYS A 185 -22.32 -11.30 11.37
CA LYS A 185 -21.65 -10.27 12.19
C LYS A 185 -20.42 -9.63 11.52
N ASN A 186 -20.07 -10.04 10.29
CA ASN A 186 -18.83 -9.66 9.60
C ASN A 186 -17.55 -9.97 10.40
N GLN A 187 -17.59 -11.00 11.25
CA GLN A 187 -16.49 -11.44 12.11
C GLN A 187 -15.87 -12.76 11.64
N LEU A 188 -16.49 -13.48 10.70
CA LEU A 188 -15.90 -14.69 10.14
C LEU A 188 -14.76 -14.34 9.18
N GLY A 189 -13.51 -14.61 9.59
CA GLY A 189 -12.32 -14.41 8.76
C GLY A 189 -12.05 -15.55 7.80
N ALA A 190 -12.29 -16.79 8.22
CA ALA A 190 -12.14 -17.96 7.36
C ALA A 190 -12.96 -19.16 7.87
N SER A 191 -13.20 -20.12 6.97
CA SER A 191 -13.74 -21.43 7.34
C SER A 191 -13.18 -22.56 6.48
N PHE A 192 -13.05 -23.74 7.07
CA PHE A 192 -12.62 -24.95 6.37
C PHE A 192 -13.31 -26.19 6.95
N PHE A 193 -14.05 -26.90 6.10
CA PHE A 193 -14.77 -28.11 6.44
C PHE A 193 -14.11 -29.30 5.74
N PHE A 194 -13.42 -30.14 6.51
CA PHE A 194 -12.88 -31.40 6.01
C PHE A 194 -14.05 -32.35 5.68
N LYS A 195 -13.87 -33.15 4.63
CA LYS A 195 -14.83 -34.21 4.23
C LYS A 195 -14.06 -35.37 3.62
N ARG A 196 -14.08 -36.53 4.28
CA ARG A 196 -13.50 -37.79 3.76
C ARG A 196 -14.12 -38.21 2.42
N GLY A 197 -13.26 -38.63 1.48
CA GLY A 197 -13.68 -39.21 0.20
C GLY A 197 -14.05 -38.19 -0.89
N GLU A 198 -14.07 -36.89 -0.57
CA GLU A 198 -14.25 -35.83 -1.55
C GLU A 198 -12.88 -35.17 -1.81
N GLY A 199 -12.28 -35.59 -2.93
CA GLY A 199 -10.86 -35.35 -3.25
C GLY A 199 -10.39 -33.92 -2.99
N GLY A 200 -9.35 -33.80 -2.16
CA GLY A 200 -8.76 -32.53 -1.76
C GLY A 200 -9.16 -32.10 -0.34
N ARG A 201 -10.41 -32.39 0.08
CA ARG A 201 -10.91 -32.12 1.44
C ARG A 201 -10.62 -33.23 2.45
N ASP A 202 -10.00 -34.31 2.00
CA ASP A 202 -9.43 -35.39 2.80
C ASP A 202 -7.94 -35.17 3.11
N THR A 203 -7.34 -34.08 2.60
CA THR A 203 -5.93 -33.73 2.84
C THR A 203 -5.77 -32.32 3.38
N ALA A 204 -4.78 -32.10 4.25
CA ALA A 204 -4.46 -30.77 4.77
C ALA A 204 -3.56 -29.93 3.83
N LYS A 205 -3.29 -30.39 2.60
CA LYS A 205 -2.28 -29.77 1.71
C LYS A 205 -2.55 -28.31 1.36
N LYS A 206 -3.83 -27.97 1.13
CA LYS A 206 -4.26 -26.60 0.80
C LYS A 206 -4.92 -25.89 1.98
N PHE A 207 -4.86 -26.46 3.19
CA PHE A 207 -5.56 -25.92 4.35
C PHE A 207 -5.09 -24.49 4.66
N PHE A 208 -3.80 -24.30 4.91
CA PHE A 208 -3.27 -22.97 5.29
C PHE A 208 -3.33 -21.96 4.15
N THR A 209 -3.10 -22.38 2.90
CA THR A 209 -3.24 -21.49 1.74
C THR A 209 -4.70 -21.05 1.56
N THR A 210 -5.67 -21.93 1.82
CA THR A 210 -7.11 -21.62 1.79
C THR A 210 -7.50 -20.65 2.90
N ILE A 211 -7.08 -20.91 4.15
CA ILE A 211 -7.33 -19.99 5.28
C ILE A 211 -6.69 -18.62 5.02
N CYS A 212 -5.43 -18.58 4.57
CA CYS A 212 -4.73 -17.34 4.23
C CYS A 212 -5.49 -16.56 3.15
N LYS A 213 -5.94 -17.23 2.09
CA LYS A 213 -6.69 -16.60 1.00
C LYS A 213 -8.01 -15.98 1.47
N GLN A 214 -8.73 -16.65 2.36
CA GLN A 214 -9.97 -16.12 2.96
C GLN A 214 -9.67 -14.91 3.87
N LEU A 215 -8.63 -14.99 4.69
CA LEU A 215 -8.22 -13.88 5.56
C LEU A 215 -7.74 -12.65 4.78
N LEU A 216 -7.11 -12.80 3.61
CA LEU A 216 -6.75 -11.66 2.75
C LEU A 216 -7.97 -10.88 2.25
N VAL A 217 -9.10 -11.55 2.06
CA VAL A 217 -10.37 -10.91 1.68
C VAL A 217 -10.96 -10.15 2.86
N HIS A 218 -10.91 -10.75 4.06
CA HIS A 218 -11.49 -10.15 5.27
C HIS A 218 -10.60 -9.05 5.89
N ILE A 219 -9.28 -9.19 5.77
CA ILE A 219 -8.26 -8.32 6.38
C ILE A 219 -7.26 -7.85 5.29
N PRO A 220 -7.60 -6.79 4.53
CA PRO A 220 -6.73 -6.29 3.46
C PRO A 220 -5.33 -5.86 3.93
N ALA A 221 -5.15 -5.54 5.22
CA ALA A 221 -3.84 -5.20 5.78
C ALA A 221 -2.83 -6.37 5.70
N LEU A 222 -3.30 -7.61 5.61
CA LEU A 222 -2.44 -8.80 5.48
C LEU A 222 -1.79 -8.95 4.10
N PHE A 223 -2.27 -8.25 3.07
CA PHE A 223 -1.73 -8.42 1.71
C PHE A 223 -0.23 -8.18 1.64
N ARG A 224 0.26 -7.08 2.22
CA ARG A 224 1.67 -6.72 2.08
C ARG A 224 2.61 -7.71 2.79
N PRO A 225 2.36 -8.10 4.05
CA PRO A 225 3.16 -9.14 4.71
C PRO A 225 3.13 -10.49 3.98
N VAL A 226 1.95 -10.94 3.52
CA VAL A 226 1.82 -12.23 2.80
C VAL A 226 2.53 -12.17 1.44
N GLU A 227 2.40 -11.07 0.71
CA GLU A 227 3.10 -10.86 -0.55
C GLU A 227 4.62 -10.95 -0.37
N LEU A 228 5.16 -10.34 0.69
CA LEU A 228 6.59 -10.44 1.00
C LEU A 228 7.02 -11.89 1.28
N ALA A 229 6.20 -12.65 2.00
CA ALA A 229 6.47 -14.06 2.27
C ALA A 229 6.47 -14.90 0.97
N ILE A 230 5.51 -14.67 0.08
CA ILE A 230 5.42 -15.36 -1.22
C ILE A 230 6.59 -14.96 -2.13
N ASN A 231 6.99 -13.69 -2.15
CA ASN A 231 8.13 -13.24 -2.95
C ASN A 231 9.45 -13.78 -2.42
N ALA A 232 9.60 -13.95 -1.10
CA ALA A 232 10.76 -14.57 -0.49
C ALA A 232 10.84 -16.08 -0.80
N ASN A 233 9.71 -16.77 -0.87
CA ASN A 233 9.64 -18.18 -1.23
C ASN A 233 8.41 -18.46 -2.14
N PRO A 234 8.57 -18.41 -3.47
CA PRO A 234 7.47 -18.65 -4.42
C PRO A 234 6.84 -20.05 -4.34
N LEU A 235 7.54 -21.02 -3.74
CA LEU A 235 7.08 -22.39 -3.56
C LEU A 235 6.50 -22.64 -2.17
N ILE A 236 6.20 -21.59 -1.39
CA ILE A 236 5.71 -21.70 -0.02
C ILE A 236 4.46 -22.60 0.10
N SER A 237 3.58 -22.56 -0.89
CA SER A 237 2.36 -23.37 -0.96
C SER A 237 2.61 -24.88 -1.03
N ASP A 238 3.81 -25.32 -1.42
CA ASP A 238 4.22 -26.73 -1.49
C ASP A 238 5.11 -27.14 -0.31
N LYS A 239 5.41 -26.23 0.61
CA LYS A 239 6.23 -26.51 1.79
C LYS A 239 5.44 -27.25 2.86
N ALA A 240 6.17 -27.73 3.88
CA ALA A 240 5.56 -28.36 5.03
C ALA A 240 4.54 -27.43 5.70
N MET A 241 3.47 -28.00 6.25
CA MET A 241 2.40 -27.26 6.94
C MET A 241 2.91 -26.29 8.00
N LYS A 242 3.98 -26.66 8.71
CA LYS A 242 4.65 -25.76 9.66
C LYS A 242 5.09 -24.46 9.02
N GLU A 243 5.78 -24.57 7.89
CA GLU A 243 6.33 -23.42 7.18
C GLU A 243 5.20 -22.58 6.59
N GLN A 244 4.18 -23.21 6.02
CA GLN A 244 2.98 -22.51 5.53
C GLN A 244 2.28 -21.73 6.64
N PHE A 245 2.01 -22.36 7.78
CA PHE A 245 1.38 -21.71 8.93
C PHE A 245 2.21 -20.51 9.42
N THR A 246 3.51 -20.71 9.62
CA THR A 246 4.39 -19.65 10.12
C THR A 246 4.47 -18.47 9.14
N LYS A 247 4.72 -18.73 7.86
CA LYS A 247 4.99 -17.67 6.87
C LYS A 247 3.74 -17.02 6.30
N LEU A 248 2.62 -17.75 6.18
CA LEU A 248 1.40 -17.24 5.56
C LEU A 248 0.37 -16.72 6.56
N LEU A 249 0.45 -17.12 7.84
CA LEU A 249 -0.51 -16.71 8.87
C LEU A 249 0.18 -16.04 10.06
N LEU A 250 1.07 -16.75 10.75
CA LEU A 250 1.60 -16.29 12.04
C LEU A 250 2.40 -14.98 11.92
N GLU A 251 3.44 -14.97 11.08
CA GLU A 251 4.28 -13.79 10.87
C GLU A 251 3.49 -12.60 10.29
N PRO A 252 2.63 -12.78 9.27
CA PRO A 252 1.73 -11.72 8.80
C PRO A 252 0.83 -11.13 9.89
N LEU A 253 0.16 -11.96 10.69
CA LEU A 253 -0.71 -11.49 11.77
C LEU A 253 0.06 -10.75 12.87
N LEU A 254 1.29 -11.19 13.19
CA LEU A 254 2.18 -10.51 14.12
C LEU A 254 2.64 -9.13 13.63
N SER A 255 2.74 -8.94 12.32
CA SER A 255 3.19 -7.69 11.72
C SER A 255 2.11 -6.61 11.65
N LEU A 256 0.86 -6.94 12.01
CA LEU A 256 -0.24 -5.99 12.02
C LEU A 256 -0.16 -5.10 13.26
N ASP A 257 -0.07 -3.79 13.03
CA ASP A 257 -0.17 -2.78 14.07
C ASP A 257 -1.67 -2.46 14.31
N GLN A 258 -2.35 -3.27 15.11
CA GLN A 258 -3.79 -3.11 15.34
C GLN A 258 -4.08 -2.09 16.43
N LYS A 259 -4.51 -0.88 16.03
CA LYS A 259 -5.00 0.17 16.93
C LYS A 259 -6.37 -0.15 17.54
N GLU A 260 -7.18 -0.99 16.88
CA GLU A 260 -8.43 -1.53 17.42
C GLU A 260 -8.59 -3.00 17.00
N PRO A 261 -8.58 -3.96 17.94
CA PRO A 261 -8.73 -5.37 17.61
C PRO A 261 -10.20 -5.74 17.38
N ALA A 262 -10.55 -5.99 16.12
CA ALA A 262 -11.81 -6.62 15.74
C ALA A 262 -11.72 -8.14 15.96
N THR A 263 -12.77 -8.73 16.54
CA THR A 263 -12.86 -10.20 16.69
C THR A 263 -12.93 -10.86 15.32
N ILE A 264 -12.02 -11.79 15.05
CA ILE A 264 -11.95 -12.56 13.80
C ILE A 264 -12.09 -14.04 14.14
N VAL A 265 -13.09 -14.72 13.59
CA VAL A 265 -13.34 -16.14 13.85
C VAL A 265 -12.91 -16.98 12.65
N ILE A 266 -12.20 -18.07 12.93
CA ILE A 266 -11.85 -19.12 11.98
C ILE A 266 -12.58 -20.40 12.42
N VAL A 267 -13.45 -20.93 11.56
CA VAL A 267 -14.18 -22.17 11.86
C VAL A 267 -13.54 -23.34 11.10
N ILE A 268 -13.13 -24.36 11.83
CA ILE A 268 -12.55 -25.58 11.28
C ILE A 268 -13.46 -26.73 11.70
N ASP A 269 -13.85 -27.58 10.76
CA ASP A 269 -14.70 -28.73 11.04
C ASP A 269 -14.01 -30.01 10.61
N ALA A 270 -14.09 -31.04 11.45
CA ALA A 270 -13.55 -32.36 11.24
C ALA A 270 -12.01 -32.37 11.05
N LEU A 271 -11.28 -31.62 11.87
CA LEU A 271 -9.80 -31.57 11.82
C LEU A 271 -9.17 -32.96 12.03
N ASP A 272 -9.83 -33.83 12.78
CA ASP A 272 -9.43 -35.24 12.98
C ASP A 272 -9.44 -36.05 11.68
N GLU A 273 -10.20 -35.63 10.66
CA GLU A 273 -10.22 -36.28 9.34
C GLU A 273 -8.96 -35.99 8.51
N CYS A 274 -8.15 -35.00 8.87
CA CYS A 274 -6.98 -34.60 8.08
C CYS A 274 -5.71 -35.43 8.36
N GLY A 275 -5.77 -36.40 9.29
CA GLY A 275 -4.70 -37.35 9.62
C GLY A 275 -3.48 -36.77 10.35
N ILE A 276 -3.51 -35.48 10.74
CA ILE A 276 -2.35 -34.73 11.27
C ILE A 276 -2.75 -33.87 12.49
N SER A 277 -3.82 -34.23 13.21
CA SER A 277 -4.47 -33.35 14.20
C SER A 277 -3.56 -32.91 15.37
N GLU A 278 -2.54 -33.71 15.72
CA GLU A 278 -1.62 -33.39 16.82
C GLU A 278 -0.72 -32.17 16.50
N TYR A 279 -0.27 -32.04 15.25
CA TYR A 279 0.60 -30.93 14.84
C TYR A 279 -0.15 -29.59 14.77
N LEU A 280 -1.35 -29.59 14.19
CA LEU A 280 -2.19 -28.39 14.09
C LEU A 280 -2.60 -27.90 15.49
N SER A 281 -3.03 -28.83 16.35
CA SER A 281 -3.33 -28.53 17.75
C SER A 281 -2.14 -27.90 18.47
N GLN A 282 -0.93 -28.42 18.26
CA GLN A 282 0.28 -27.88 18.88
C GLN A 282 0.69 -26.52 18.28
N ALA A 283 0.62 -26.35 16.97
CA ALA A 283 0.97 -25.11 16.27
C ALA A 283 0.05 -23.94 16.70
N VAL A 284 -1.25 -24.21 16.82
CA VAL A 284 -2.23 -23.22 17.28
C VAL A 284 -2.06 -22.92 18.77
N ARG A 285 -1.86 -23.94 19.63
CA ARG A 285 -1.56 -23.75 21.07
C ARG A 285 -0.31 -22.89 21.30
N ASN A 286 0.75 -23.14 20.54
CA ASN A 286 2.00 -22.37 20.66
C ASN A 286 1.86 -20.90 20.23
N CYS A 287 0.79 -20.55 19.51
CA CYS A 287 0.53 -19.20 18.99
C CYS A 287 -0.64 -18.51 19.69
N GLN A 288 -1.14 -19.08 20.78
CA GLN A 288 -2.31 -18.58 21.49
C GLN A 288 -2.19 -17.10 21.88
N PHE A 289 -1.01 -16.65 22.33
CA PHE A 289 -0.79 -15.22 22.64
C PHE A 289 -0.96 -14.28 21.43
N VAL A 290 -0.56 -14.75 20.24
CA VAL A 290 -0.67 -13.97 19.00
C VAL A 290 -2.11 -13.96 18.51
N LEU A 291 -2.77 -15.11 18.60
CA LEU A 291 -4.16 -15.26 18.23
C LEU A 291 -5.07 -14.49 19.20
N SER A 292 -4.77 -14.44 20.51
CA SER A 292 -5.55 -13.66 21.50
C SER A 292 -5.43 -12.16 21.23
N SER A 293 -4.21 -11.70 20.95
CA SER A 293 -3.94 -10.29 20.67
C SER A 293 -4.65 -9.79 19.41
N ASN A 294 -4.84 -10.67 18.42
CA ASN A 294 -5.59 -10.39 17.19
C ASN A 294 -7.05 -10.88 17.23
N LYS A 295 -7.52 -11.37 18.40
CA LYS A 295 -8.83 -12.02 18.61
C LYS A 295 -9.20 -13.02 17.52
N VAL A 296 -8.21 -13.80 17.07
CA VAL A 296 -8.39 -14.89 16.12
C VAL A 296 -8.83 -16.13 16.88
N THR A 297 -10.07 -16.51 16.64
CA THR A 297 -10.73 -17.54 17.43
C THR A 297 -10.96 -18.78 16.59
N ILE A 298 -10.40 -19.93 16.98
CA ILE A 298 -10.57 -21.20 16.27
C ILE A 298 -11.63 -22.05 16.94
N ILE A 299 -12.61 -22.49 16.15
CA ILE A 299 -13.59 -23.49 16.58
C ILE A 299 -13.23 -24.76 15.83
N ASP A 300 -12.90 -25.83 16.56
CA ASP A 300 -12.66 -27.16 16.00
C ASP A 300 -13.70 -28.14 16.52
N ALA A 301 -14.28 -28.94 15.64
CA ALA A 301 -15.47 -29.75 15.87
C ALA A 301 -15.37 -31.14 15.26
#